data_AF-A0A968NLX8-F1
#
_entry.id   AF-A0A968NLX8-F1
#
_cell.length_a   1.000
_cell.length_b   1.000
_cell.length_c   1.000
_cell.angle_alpha   90.00
_cell.angle_beta   90.00
_cell.angle_gamma   90.00
#
_symmetry.space_group_name_H-M   'P 1'
#
loop_
_entity.id
_entity.type
_entity.pdbx_description
1 polymer ?
#
loop_
_entity_poly.entity_id
_entity_poly.type
_entity_poly.pdbx_seq_one_letter_code
_entity_poly.pdbx_strand_id
1 'polypeptide(L)'
;MPALETGKEYTWVFSIVCDTGSRDKDRSIRGKIQRFEPDQNLALQLQKASPRERAVLYATAGFWEDTIKIMADLRRQRPNDSEIKTDWESLLKSVELVKPDLKKPETEKEARELEQKIIKAPLTSCCTP
;
A
#
# COMPACT_ATOMS: atom_id res chain seq x y z
N MET A 1 -23.05 5.52 2.92
CA MET A 1 -22.02 6.58 3.08
C MET A 1 -22.08 7.47 1.84
N PRO A 2 -22.04 8.80 1.99
CA PRO A 2 -21.96 9.71 0.84
C PRO A 2 -20.61 9.58 0.13
N ALA A 3 -20.57 9.87 -1.16
CA ALA A 3 -19.32 9.91 -1.94
C ALA A 3 -18.46 11.12 -1.54
N LEU A 4 -17.14 11.00 -1.70
CA LEU A 4 -16.23 12.14 -1.50
C LEU A 4 -16.43 13.18 -2.60
N GLU A 5 -16.58 14.43 -2.18
CA GLU A 5 -16.63 15.59 -3.07
C GLU A 5 -15.26 15.88 -3.69
N THR A 6 -15.26 16.26 -4.97
CA THR A 6 -14.04 16.64 -5.71
C THR A 6 -13.44 17.92 -5.13
N GLY A 7 -12.12 17.97 -4.99
CA GLY A 7 -11.42 19.17 -4.51
C GLY A 7 -11.46 19.37 -2.99
N LYS A 8 -12.16 18.51 -2.25
CA LYS A 8 -12.27 18.58 -0.80
C LYS A 8 -11.35 17.57 -0.13
N GLU A 9 -10.59 18.05 0.85
CA GLU A 9 -9.72 17.22 1.68
C GLU A 9 -10.51 16.61 2.83
N TYR A 10 -10.34 15.31 3.06
CA TYR A 10 -10.93 14.56 4.16
C TYR A 10 -9.83 13.92 5.00
N THR A 11 -10.06 13.77 6.30
CA THR A 11 -9.16 13.04 7.19
C THR A 11 -9.75 11.67 7.49
N TRP A 12 -8.95 10.63 7.32
CA TRP A 12 -9.29 9.28 7.77
C TRP A 12 -8.40 8.87 8.93
N VAL A 13 -8.94 8.03 9.80
CA VAL A 13 -8.21 7.42 10.93
C VAL A 13 -8.50 5.93 10.89
N PHE A 14 -7.44 5.14 10.98
CA PHE A 14 -7.52 3.69 11.14
C PHE A 14 -6.92 3.31 12.48
N SER A 15 -7.69 2.61 13.30
CA SER A 15 -7.32 2.24 14.66
C SER A 15 -7.45 0.74 14.83
N ILE A 16 -6.42 0.11 15.40
CA ILE A 16 -6.46 -1.27 15.86
C ILE A 16 -6.66 -1.24 17.37
N VAL A 17 -7.73 -1.89 17.82
CA VAL A 17 -8.01 -2.07 19.24
C VAL A 17 -7.16 -3.22 19.75
N CYS A 18 -6.15 -2.91 20.56
CA CYS A 18 -5.21 -3.90 21.06
C CYS A 18 -5.67 -4.53 22.38
N ASP A 19 -6.40 -3.77 23.20
CA ASP A 19 -6.98 -4.23 24.46
C ASP A 19 -8.41 -3.70 24.57
N THR A 20 -9.38 -4.62 24.65
CA THR A 20 -10.81 -4.25 24.69
C THR A 20 -11.24 -3.67 26.04
N GLY A 21 -10.45 -3.87 27.11
CA GLY A 21 -10.67 -3.30 28.44
C GLY A 21 -9.99 -1.96 28.68
N SER A 22 -8.96 -1.61 27.91
CA SER A 22 -8.27 -0.32 27.95
C SER A 22 -7.84 0.11 26.54
N ARG A 23 -8.47 1.18 26.07
CA ARG A 23 -8.23 1.79 24.75
C ARG A 23 -6.92 2.58 24.68
N ASP A 24 -6.22 2.76 25.81
CA ASP A 24 -5.00 3.58 25.91
C ASP A 24 -3.84 2.98 25.10
N LYS A 25 -3.97 1.72 24.71
CA LYS A 25 -3.01 0.97 23.88
C LYS A 25 -3.44 0.88 22.42
N ASP A 26 -4.57 1.48 22.03
CA ASP A 26 -5.05 1.45 20.65
C ASP A 26 -4.03 2.13 19.74
N ARG A 27 -3.56 1.40 18.73
CA ARG A 27 -2.65 1.96 17.73
C ARG A 27 -3.47 2.56 16.61
N SER A 28 -3.28 3.85 16.37
CA SER A 28 -4.01 4.59 15.34
C SER A 28 -3.07 5.25 14.36
N ILE A 29 -3.40 5.17 13.07
CA ILE A 29 -2.79 5.97 12.02
C ILE A 29 -3.83 6.94 11.46
N ARG A 30 -3.38 8.11 11.07
CA ARG A 30 -4.20 9.15 10.45
C ARG A 30 -3.64 9.45 9.07
N GLY A 31 -4.52 9.70 8.11
CA GLY A 31 -4.14 10.22 6.81
C GLY A 31 -5.14 11.24 6.28
N LYS A 32 -4.76 11.88 5.18
CA LYS A 32 -5.62 12.74 4.38
C LYS A 32 -5.98 12.01 3.09
N ILE A 33 -7.16 12.31 2.55
CA ILE A 33 -7.60 11.82 1.24
C ILE A 33 -8.36 12.93 0.53
N GLN A 34 -8.15 13.06 -0.77
CA GLN A 34 -8.83 14.04 -1.59
C GLN A 34 -9.18 13.39 -2.92
N ARG A 35 -10.42 13.61 -3.37
CA ARG A 35 -10.83 13.18 -4.71
C ARG A 35 -10.48 14.27 -5.71
N PHE A 36 -9.78 13.89 -6.78
CA PHE A 36 -9.63 14.72 -7.97
C PHE A 36 -10.25 14.00 -9.16
N GLU A 37 -10.68 14.78 -10.15
CA GLU A 37 -11.04 14.23 -11.44
C GLU A 37 -9.76 14.11 -12.30
N PRO A 38 -9.57 12.99 -13.00
CA PRO A 38 -8.46 12.85 -13.93
C PRO A 38 -8.58 13.90 -15.04
N ASP A 39 -7.45 14.41 -15.51
CA ASP A 39 -7.45 15.29 -16.68
C ASP A 39 -7.96 14.53 -17.92
N GLN A 40 -8.31 15.28 -18.98
CA GLN A 40 -8.90 14.71 -20.18
C GLN A 40 -7.99 13.69 -20.87
N ASN A 41 -6.67 13.90 -20.85
CA ASN A 41 -5.72 12.99 -21.49
C ASN A 41 -5.64 11.67 -20.70
N LEU A 42 -5.52 11.75 -19.37
CA LEU A 42 -5.54 10.59 -18.50
C LEU A 42 -6.86 9.83 -18.63
N ALA A 43 -8.00 10.53 -18.66
CA ALA A 43 -9.32 9.91 -18.84
C ALA A 43 -9.42 9.13 -20.16
N LEU A 44 -8.89 9.66 -21.26
CA LEU A 44 -8.87 8.98 -22.56
C LEU A 44 -7.98 7.73 -22.56
N GLN A 45 -6.81 7.80 -21.91
CA GLN A 45 -5.91 6.65 -21.80
C GLN A 45 -6.54 5.53 -20.96
N LEU A 46 -7.22 5.90 -19.86
CA LEU A 46 -7.87 4.96 -18.95
C LEU A 46 -9.03 4.17 -19.60
N GLN A 47 -9.69 4.72 -20.62
CA GLN A 47 -10.79 4.04 -21.32
C GLN A 47 -10.33 2.82 -22.14
N LYS A 48 -9.08 2.86 -22.63
CA LYS A 48 -8.53 1.81 -23.49
C LYS A 48 -7.58 0.86 -22.74
N ALA A 49 -7.12 1.28 -21.57
CA ALA A 49 -6.17 0.56 -20.77
C ALA A 49 -6.79 -0.66 -20.08
N SER A 50 -6.08 -1.78 -20.12
CA SER A 50 -6.33 -2.94 -19.26
C SER A 50 -6.19 -2.54 -17.78
N PRO A 51 -6.75 -3.32 -16.83
CA PRO A 51 -6.65 -2.99 -15.41
C PRO A 51 -5.21 -2.78 -14.92
N ARG A 52 -4.26 -3.60 -15.38
CA ARG A 52 -2.84 -3.45 -15.03
C ARG A 52 -2.26 -2.14 -15.58
N GLU A 53 -2.55 -1.80 -16.84
CA GLU A 53 -2.13 -0.53 -17.45
C GLU A 53 -2.77 0.68 -16.75
N ARG A 54 -4.04 0.57 -16.34
CA ARG A 54 -4.71 1.62 -15.56
C ARG A 54 -3.99 1.89 -14.24
N ALA A 55 -3.51 0.84 -13.55
CA ALA A 55 -2.71 1.02 -12.35
C ALA A 55 -1.41 1.80 -12.63
N VAL A 56 -0.71 1.49 -13.74
CA VAL A 56 0.51 2.22 -14.14
C VAL A 56 0.21 3.69 -14.48
N LEU A 57 -0.89 3.95 -15.20
CA LEU A 57 -1.32 5.31 -15.55
C LEU A 57 -1.64 6.15 -14.31
N TYR A 58 -2.42 5.59 -13.38
CA TYR A 58 -2.73 6.27 -12.11
C TYR A 58 -1.47 6.49 -11.26
N ALA A 59 -0.57 5.50 -11.20
CA ALA A 59 0.68 5.63 -10.44
C ALA A 59 1.52 6.79 -10.97
N THR A 60 1.64 6.87 -12.30
CA THR A 60 2.41 7.92 -13.00
C THR A 60 1.79 9.29 -12.79
N ALA A 61 0.46 9.37 -12.70
CA ALA A 61 -0.27 10.60 -12.44
C ALA A 61 -0.38 10.96 -10.93
N GLY A 62 0.21 10.18 -10.03
CA GLY A 62 0.21 10.44 -8.59
C GLY A 62 -1.04 9.99 -7.83
N PHE A 63 -1.95 9.25 -8.47
CA PHE A 63 -3.17 8.69 -7.87
C PHE A 63 -2.86 7.35 -7.19
N TRP A 64 -2.14 7.41 -6.07
CA TRP A 64 -1.63 6.21 -5.40
C TRP A 64 -2.73 5.36 -4.77
N GLU A 65 -3.83 5.96 -4.29
CA GLU A 65 -4.97 5.23 -3.73
C GLU A 65 -5.67 4.36 -4.78
N ASP A 66 -5.93 4.92 -5.97
CA ASP A 66 -6.51 4.18 -7.10
C ASP A 66 -5.55 3.09 -7.61
N THR A 67 -4.26 3.40 -7.64
CA THR A 67 -3.21 2.44 -8.01
C THR A 67 -3.22 1.22 -7.09
N ILE A 68 -3.15 1.44 -5.77
CA ILE A 68 -3.15 0.36 -4.78
C ILE A 68 -4.45 -0.44 -4.85
N LYS A 69 -5.59 0.22 -5.01
CA LYS A 69 -6.88 -0.44 -5.15
C LYS A 69 -6.89 -1.42 -6.32
N ILE A 70 -6.51 -0.97 -7.51
CA ILE A 70 -6.52 -1.80 -8.72
C ILE A 70 -5.55 -2.97 -8.58
N MET A 71 -4.33 -2.71 -8.07
CA MET A 71 -3.33 -3.76 -7.90
C MET A 71 -3.73 -4.78 -6.84
N ALA A 72 -4.41 -4.35 -5.77
CA ALA A 72 -4.95 -5.25 -4.74
C ALA A 72 -6.06 -6.15 -5.30
N ASP A 73 -6.94 -5.58 -6.12
CA ASP A 73 -8.00 -6.34 -6.80
C ASP A 73 -7.41 -7.37 -7.78
N LEU A 74 -6.41 -6.98 -8.58
CA LEU A 74 -5.68 -7.89 -9.47
C LEU A 74 -5.02 -9.03 -8.71
N ARG A 75 -4.34 -8.73 -7.60
CA ARG A 75 -3.68 -9.73 -6.75
C ARG A 75 -4.71 -10.70 -6.13
N ARG A 76 -5.89 -10.20 -5.74
CA ARG A 76 -6.96 -11.03 -5.19
C ARG A 76 -7.58 -11.95 -6.24
N GLN A 77 -7.76 -11.46 -7.46
CA GLN A 77 -8.34 -12.22 -8.57
C GLN A 77 -7.36 -13.24 -9.15
N ARG A 78 -6.07 -12.92 -9.15
CA ARG A 78 -4.99 -13.76 -9.73
C ARG A 78 -3.88 -14.02 -8.71
N PRO A 79 -4.16 -14.73 -7.61
CA PRO A 79 -3.20 -14.89 -6.50
C PRO A 79 -1.94 -15.68 -6.86
N ASN A 80 -1.96 -16.46 -7.95
CA ASN A 80 -0.84 -17.28 -8.40
C ASN A 80 -0.07 -16.68 -9.59
N ASP A 81 -0.51 -15.54 -10.11
CA ASP A 81 0.15 -14.86 -11.23
C ASP A 81 1.43 -14.18 -10.75
N SER A 82 2.57 -14.60 -11.30
CA SER A 82 3.90 -14.11 -10.92
C SER A 82 4.16 -12.67 -11.36
N GLU A 83 3.55 -12.23 -12.46
CA GLU A 83 3.72 -10.86 -12.94
C GLU A 83 2.99 -9.88 -12.01
N ILE A 84 1.75 -10.19 -11.63
CA ILE A 84 0.98 -9.36 -10.68
C ILE A 84 1.66 -9.29 -9.31
N LYS A 85 2.30 -10.39 -8.87
CA LYS A 85 3.13 -10.36 -7.64
C LYS A 85 4.31 -9.41 -7.77
N THR A 86 5.03 -9.46 -8.88
CA THR A 86 6.20 -8.63 -9.14
C THR A 86 5.82 -7.14 -9.20
N ASP A 87 4.74 -6.80 -9.91
CA ASP A 87 4.25 -5.43 -9.98
C ASP A 87 3.83 -4.89 -8.62
N TRP A 88 3.14 -5.72 -7.82
CA TRP A 88 2.73 -5.36 -6.47
C TRP A 88 3.94 -5.05 -5.58
N GLU A 89 4.98 -5.88 -5.63
CA GLU A 89 6.22 -5.64 -4.88
C GLU A 89 6.95 -4.39 -5.37
N SER A 90 7.01 -4.16 -6.68
CA SER A 90 7.60 -2.96 -7.27
C SER A 90 6.86 -1.69 -6.81
N LEU A 91 5.52 -1.72 -6.86
CA LEU A 91 4.68 -0.63 -6.38
C LEU A 91 4.96 -0.31 -4.92
N LEU A 92 4.94 -1.31 -4.02
CA LEU A 92 5.17 -1.08 -2.59
C LEU A 92 6.59 -0.59 -2.27
N LYS A 93 7.59 -0.98 -3.07
CA LYS A 93 8.96 -0.45 -2.95
C LYS A 93 9.05 1.01 -3.39
N SER A 94 8.28 1.41 -4.42
CA SER A 94 8.31 2.79 -4.94
C SER A 94 7.86 3.85 -3.94
N VAL A 95 7.02 3.46 -2.97
CA VAL A 95 6.47 4.35 -1.92
C VAL A 95 7.15 4.13 -0.57
N GLU A 96 8.30 3.44 -0.53
CA GLU A 96 9.06 3.11 0.68
C GLU A 96 8.22 2.41 1.78
N LEU A 97 7.05 1.84 1.42
CA LEU A 97 6.19 1.10 2.35
C LEU A 97 6.76 -0.27 2.70
N VAL A 98 7.72 -0.77 1.91
CA VAL A 98 8.67 -1.75 2.39
C VAL A 98 9.66 -0.98 3.26
N LYS A 99 9.39 -0.89 4.57
CA LYS A 99 10.40 -0.50 5.54
C LYS A 99 11.29 -1.70 5.85
N PRO A 100 12.52 -1.80 5.33
CA PRO A 100 13.59 -2.36 6.12
C PRO A 100 14.03 -1.24 7.06
N ASP A 101 13.41 -1.12 8.25
CA ASP A 101 14.11 -0.50 9.39
C ASP A 101 15.24 -1.46 9.85
N LEU A 102 16.11 -1.79 8.90
CA LEU A 102 17.23 -2.67 9.04
C LEU A 102 18.40 -1.80 8.63
N LYS A 103 19.28 -1.51 9.61
CA LYS A 103 20.63 -1.05 9.31
C LYS A 103 21.14 -1.87 8.12
N LYS A 104 21.52 -1.18 7.05
CA LYS A 104 22.02 -1.82 5.84
C LYS A 104 23.15 -2.77 6.28
N PRO A 105 23.05 -4.09 6.05
CA PRO A 105 24.08 -5.02 6.49
C PRO A 105 25.39 -4.63 5.79
N GLU A 106 26.43 -4.39 6.57
CA GLU A 106 27.74 -3.99 6.07
C GLU A 106 28.49 -5.21 5.53
N THR A 107 28.05 -6.42 5.89
CA THR A 107 28.64 -7.70 5.47
C THR A 107 27.61 -8.69 4.91
N GLU A 108 28.09 -9.60 4.04
CA GLU A 108 27.25 -10.65 3.42
C GLU A 108 26.66 -11.63 4.44
N LYS A 109 27.34 -11.82 5.57
CA LYS A 109 26.86 -12.65 6.68
C LYS A 109 25.66 -12.01 7.38
N GLU A 110 25.72 -10.71 7.64
CA GLU A 110 24.60 -9.95 8.20
C GLU A 110 23.41 -9.93 7.25
N ALA A 111 23.64 -9.84 5.93
CA ALA A 111 22.57 -9.88 4.94
C ALA A 111 21.81 -11.23 4.96
N ARG A 112 22.54 -12.35 4.99
CA ARG A 112 21.92 -13.70 5.05
C ARG A 112 21.17 -13.95 6.37
N GLU A 113 21.69 -13.41 7.47
CA GLU A 113 21.04 -13.52 8.78
C GLU A 113 19.76 -12.66 8.85
N LEU A 114 19.81 -11.47 8.25
CA LEU A 114 18.69 -10.56 8.12
C LEU A 114 17.55 -11.14 7.27
N GLU A 115 17.87 -11.71 6.11
CA GLU A 115 16.90 -12.38 5.24
C GLU A 115 16.19 -13.55 5.95
N GLN A 116 16.95 -14.38 6.68
CA GLN A 116 16.35 -15.47 7.47
C GLN A 116 15.47 -14.96 8.61
N LYS A 117 15.78 -13.79 9.17
CA LYS A 117 15.01 -13.15 10.25
C LYS A 117 13.72 -12.53 9.75
N ILE A 118 13.73 -11.93 8.56
CA ILE A 118 12.53 -11.37 7.91
C ILE A 118 11.57 -12.51 7.52
N ILE A 119 12.07 -13.58 6.92
CA ILE A 119 11.25 -14.72 6.48
C ILE A 119 10.56 -15.42 7.65
N LYS A 120 11.17 -15.38 8.85
CA LYS A 120 10.64 -15.99 10.08
C LYS A 120 9.92 -15.01 11.00
N ALA A 121 9.87 -13.72 10.67
CA ALA A 121 9.22 -12.72 11.50
C ALA A 121 7.70 -12.94 11.46
N PRO A 122 7.06 -13.24 12.60
CA PRO A 122 5.61 -13.35 12.61
C PRO A 122 5.01 -11.95 12.41
N LEU A 123 3.91 -11.85 11.65
CA LEU A 123 3.12 -10.61 11.43
C LEU A 123 2.46 -10.06 12.71
N THR A 124 2.95 -10.41 13.91
CA THR A 124 2.20 -10.35 15.18
C THR A 124 2.46 -9.12 16.05
N SER A 125 3.35 -8.19 15.72
CA SER A 125 3.70 -7.11 16.66
C SER A 125 3.06 -5.75 16.36
N CYS A 126 1.77 -5.70 15.99
CA CYS A 126 1.04 -4.42 16.04
C CYS A 126 0.50 -4.09 17.46
N CYS A 127 0.36 -5.10 18.32
CA CYS A 127 -0.34 -4.99 19.62
C CYS A 127 0.40 -5.67 20.79
N THR A 128 1.73 -5.76 20.74
CA THR A 128 2.52 -6.25 21.88
C THR A 128 2.83 -5.13 22.89
N PRO A 129 2.86 -5.44 24.19
CA PRO A 129 2.97 -4.48 25.30
C PRO A 129 4.29 -3.70 25.33
#